data_AF-A0A2N2T8H9-F1
#
_entry.id   AF-A0A2N2T8H9-F1
#
_cell.length_a   1.000
_cell.length_b   1.000
_cell.length_c   1.000
_cell.angle_alpha   90.00
_cell.angle_beta   90.00
_cell.angle_gamma   90.00
#
_symmetry.space_group_name_H-M   'P 1'
#
loop_
_entity.id
_entity.type
_entity.pdbx_description
1 polymer ?
#
loop_
_entity_poly.entity_id
_entity_poly.type
_entity_poly.pdbx_seq_one_letter_code
_entity_poly.pdbx_strand_id
1 'polypeptide(L)'
;MLAVSLWAVARHPLPQESAMAPKYQESAMAPKYQENDAYILGVTLHEAMPRVADKRLEEMVYDTAKEALDAVGISRRALDHVTIAACDELDGRSISSMLLAAPAGAYLKDEIKATDSGLTGLCLEATRIRSGRFHLGLLVSWNKSSIAPFEDVMRMRCEPFYTR
;
A
#
# COMPACT_ATOMS: atom_id res chain seq x y z
N MET A 1 0.16 -9.92 11.77
CA MET A 1 1.03 -8.73 11.92
C MET A 1 0.53 -7.71 10.92
N LEU A 2 -0.10 -6.62 11.36
CA LEU A 2 -0.67 -5.65 10.41
C LEU A 2 0.46 -4.74 9.92
N ALA A 3 0.92 -4.94 8.69
CA ALA A 3 1.81 -4.01 8.00
C ALA A 3 1.03 -3.35 6.86
N VAL A 4 0.27 -2.30 7.17
CA VAL A 4 -0.10 -1.32 6.15
C VAL A 4 1.17 -0.55 5.87
N SER A 5 1.61 -0.44 4.62
CA SER A 5 2.77 0.36 4.27
C SER A 5 2.37 1.27 3.13
N LEU A 6 2.38 2.58 3.40
CA LEU A 6 2.20 3.61 2.38
C LEU A 6 3.44 3.62 1.49
N TRP A 7 3.22 3.66 0.19
CA TRP A 7 4.24 4.04 -0.79
C TRP A 7 3.56 5.08 -1.64
N ALA A 8 3.62 6.32 -1.19
CA ALA A 8 3.15 7.41 -2.00
C ALA A 8 4.20 7.62 -3.09
N VAL A 9 3.89 7.17 -4.28
CA VAL A 9 4.76 7.29 -5.44
C VAL A 9 4.28 8.49 -6.23
N ALA A 10 5.15 9.48 -6.44
CA ALA A 10 4.83 10.69 -7.20
C ALA A 10 5.80 10.84 -8.37
N ARG A 11 5.34 11.30 -9.54
CA ARG A 11 6.26 11.73 -10.60
C ARG A 11 6.98 13.02 -10.18
N HIS A 12 8.24 13.15 -10.58
CA HIS A 12 8.97 14.41 -10.47
C HIS A 12 8.71 15.30 -11.70
N PRO A 13 8.57 16.64 -11.55
CA PRO A 13 8.46 17.38 -10.29
C PRO A 13 6.98 17.58 -9.90
N LEU A 14 6.73 17.63 -8.59
CA LEU A 14 5.53 18.29 -8.05
C LEU A 14 5.46 19.73 -8.62
N PRO A 15 4.25 20.29 -8.90
CA PRO A 15 4.13 21.62 -9.49
C PRO A 15 4.89 22.65 -8.66
N GLN A 16 5.93 23.25 -9.27
CA GLN A 16 6.93 24.06 -8.59
C GLN A 16 6.38 25.38 -8.06
N GLU A 17 6.71 25.68 -6.80
CA GLU A 17 6.81 27.04 -6.29
C GLU A 17 8.05 27.70 -6.93
N SER A 18 7.80 28.64 -7.84
CA SER A 18 8.82 29.46 -8.48
C SER A 18 9.43 30.43 -7.47
N ALA A 19 10.66 30.19 -6.98
CA ALA A 19 11.64 31.23 -6.67
C ALA A 19 13.02 30.66 -6.26
N MET A 20 14.03 30.98 -7.09
CA MET A 20 15.40 31.37 -6.71
C MET A 20 16.32 30.32 -6.04
N ALA A 21 17.15 29.65 -6.84
CA ALA A 21 18.27 28.81 -6.38
C ALA A 21 19.61 29.56 -6.44
N PRO A 22 20.52 29.42 -5.45
CA PRO A 22 21.94 29.73 -5.64
C PRO A 22 22.70 28.52 -6.21
N LYS A 23 23.72 28.82 -7.03
CA LYS A 23 24.60 27.87 -7.71
C LYS A 23 25.53 27.16 -6.72
N TYR A 24 25.48 25.83 -6.66
CA TYR A 24 26.59 25.01 -6.15
C TYR A 24 27.05 24.04 -7.25
N GLN A 25 28.32 24.17 -7.64
CA GLN A 25 29.03 23.18 -8.45
C GLN A 25 29.54 22.09 -7.51
N GLU A 26 28.99 20.88 -7.64
CA GLU A 26 29.63 19.68 -7.10
C GLU A 26 29.50 18.53 -8.11
N SER A 27 30.66 18.08 -8.56
CA SER A 27 30.87 16.96 -9.48
C SER A 27 30.66 15.64 -8.73
N ALA A 28 29.40 15.24 -8.59
CA ALA A 28 29.00 13.87 -8.29
C ALA A 28 27.77 13.57 -9.15
N MET A 29 27.75 12.41 -9.80
CA MET A 29 26.71 12.02 -10.77
C MET A 29 25.32 12.12 -10.12
N ALA A 30 24.64 13.25 -10.32
CA ALA A 30 23.27 13.43 -9.89
C ALA A 30 22.44 12.27 -10.46
N PRO A 31 21.61 11.60 -9.66
CA PRO A 31 20.79 10.50 -10.14
C PRO A 31 20.02 10.96 -11.39
N LYS A 32 20.18 10.23 -12.49
CA LYS A 32 19.45 10.49 -13.74
C LYS A 32 17.99 10.11 -13.51
N TYR A 33 17.18 11.08 -13.08
CA TYR A 33 15.75 10.86 -12.89
C TYR A 33 15.06 10.68 -14.25
N GLN A 34 14.35 9.57 -14.44
CA GLN A 34 13.48 9.37 -15.60
C GLN A 34 12.09 9.94 -15.32
N GLU A 35 11.38 10.33 -16.39
CA GLU A 35 10.04 10.94 -16.36
C GLU A 35 8.99 10.09 -15.60
N ASN A 36 9.26 8.80 -15.41
CA ASN A 36 8.35 7.84 -14.79
C ASN A 36 8.90 7.23 -13.50
N ASP A 37 9.90 7.85 -12.87
CA ASP A 37 10.45 7.31 -11.63
C ASP A 37 9.42 7.28 -10.51
N ALA A 38 9.57 6.26 -9.66
CA ALA A 38 8.70 5.97 -8.55
C ALA A 38 9.39 6.33 -7.23
N TYR A 39 8.75 7.15 -6.40
CA TYR A 39 9.26 7.61 -5.10
C TYR A 39 8.38 7.14 -3.94
N ILE A 40 8.75 7.47 -2.70
CA ILE A 40 7.96 7.16 -1.50
C ILE A 40 7.84 8.45 -0.73
N LEU A 41 6.63 9.00 -0.59
CA LEU A 41 6.42 10.22 0.18
C LEU A 41 6.32 9.94 1.69
N GLY A 42 5.93 8.72 2.09
CA GLY A 42 5.83 8.34 3.49
C GLY A 42 5.44 6.88 3.66
N VAL A 43 5.65 6.35 4.87
CA VAL A 43 5.28 5.00 5.31
C VAL A 43 4.69 5.12 6.71
N THR A 44 3.52 4.53 6.92
CA THR A 44 2.92 4.40 8.26
C THR A 44 2.55 2.95 8.47
N LEU A 45 2.88 2.41 9.64
CA LEU A 45 2.61 1.03 10.04
C LEU A 45 1.72 1.06 11.28
N HIS A 46 0.74 0.16 11.33
CA HIS A 46 0.07 -0.13 12.59
C HIS A 46 1.04 -0.86 13.53
N GLU A 47 0.92 -0.62 14.83
CA GLU A 47 1.72 -1.31 15.85
C GLU A 47 1.63 -2.83 15.68
N ALA A 48 2.78 -3.51 15.70
CA ALA A 48 2.84 -4.95 15.57
C ALA A 48 2.41 -5.61 16.89
N MET A 49 1.20 -6.16 16.92
CA MET A 49 0.65 -6.84 18.08
C MET A 49 0.36 -8.32 17.77
N PRO A 50 0.52 -9.24 18.74
CA PRO A 50 0.13 -10.64 18.56
C PRO A 50 -1.36 -10.82 18.25
N ARG A 51 -2.22 -9.98 18.84
CA ARG A 51 -3.67 -9.99 18.63
C ARG A 51 -4.26 -8.62 18.94
N VAL A 52 -5.17 -8.16 18.08
CA VAL A 52 -6.01 -6.97 18.30
C VAL A 52 -7.47 -7.42 18.28
N ALA A 53 -8.11 -7.41 19.45
CA ALA A 53 -9.44 -7.99 19.68
C ALA A 53 -10.56 -6.95 19.73
N ASP A 54 -10.20 -5.71 20.05
CA ASP A 54 -11.07 -4.56 20.24
C ASP A 54 -11.34 -3.77 18.95
N LYS A 55 -10.64 -4.08 17.86
CA LYS A 55 -10.87 -3.48 16.53
C LYS A 55 -11.13 -4.52 15.45
N ARG A 56 -12.04 -4.17 14.54
CA ARG A 56 -12.24 -4.88 13.27
C ARG A 56 -11.10 -4.59 12.31
N LEU A 57 -10.88 -5.48 11.35
CA LEU A 57 -9.81 -5.29 10.35
C LEU A 57 -10.07 -4.04 9.50
N GLU A 58 -11.33 -3.79 9.17
CA GLU A 58 -11.82 -2.61 8.46
C GLU A 58 -11.40 -1.31 9.16
N GLU A 59 -11.52 -1.26 10.49
CA GLU A 59 -11.15 -0.10 11.31
C GLU A 59 -9.63 0.08 11.35
N MET A 60 -8.89 -1.02 11.52
CA MET A 60 -7.42 -0.99 11.49
C MET A 60 -6.89 -0.50 10.14
N VAL A 61 -7.45 -1.00 9.04
CA VAL A 61 -7.09 -0.56 7.69
C VAL A 61 -7.42 0.91 7.47
N TYR A 62 -8.61 1.36 7.91
CA TYR A 62 -9.03 2.76 7.81
C TYR A 62 -8.10 3.69 8.59
N ASP A 63 -7.86 3.39 9.86
CA ASP A 63 -7.05 4.22 10.75
C ASP A 63 -5.65 4.39 10.17
N THR A 64 -5.02 3.29 9.75
CA THR A 64 -3.65 3.34 9.22
C THR A 64 -3.57 3.97 7.83
N ALA A 65 -4.56 3.74 6.95
CA ALA A 65 -4.61 4.41 5.65
C ALA A 65 -4.83 5.92 5.79
N LYS A 66 -5.67 6.33 6.74
CA LYS A 66 -5.89 7.75 7.06
C LYS A 66 -4.62 8.38 7.62
N GLU A 67 -3.99 7.74 8.62
CA GLU A 67 -2.76 8.24 9.24
C GLU A 67 -1.62 8.38 8.22
N ALA A 68 -1.48 7.41 7.31
CA ALA A 68 -0.54 7.47 6.21
C ALA A 68 -0.72 8.72 5.33
N LEU A 69 -1.96 9.02 4.95
CA LEU A 69 -2.29 10.19 4.13
C LEU A 69 -2.09 11.50 4.90
N ASP A 70 -2.50 11.53 6.17
CA ASP A 70 -2.35 12.69 7.05
C ASP A 70 -0.85 13.02 7.28
N ALA A 71 0.01 12.02 7.45
CA ALA A 71 1.44 12.18 7.68
C ALA A 71 2.18 12.89 6.54
N VAL A 72 1.67 12.77 5.30
CA VAL A 72 2.23 13.43 4.11
C VAL A 72 1.38 14.60 3.62
N GLY A 73 0.32 14.97 4.35
CA GLY A 73 -0.55 16.10 4.02
C GLY A 73 -1.38 15.90 2.75
N ILE A 74 -1.66 14.66 2.36
CA ILE A 74 -2.38 14.34 1.11
C ILE A 74 -3.83 13.98 1.42
N SER A 75 -4.77 14.60 0.69
CA SER A 75 -6.16 14.16 0.76
C SER A 75 -6.37 12.85 0.02
N ARG A 76 -7.15 11.92 0.59
CA ARG A 76 -7.66 10.72 -0.12
C ARG A 76 -8.27 11.03 -1.50
N ARG A 77 -8.90 12.20 -1.64
CA ARG A 77 -9.50 12.62 -2.92
C ARG A 77 -8.46 12.83 -4.02
N ALA A 78 -7.22 13.16 -3.67
CA ALA A 78 -6.14 13.40 -4.62
C ALA A 78 -5.51 12.11 -5.18
N LEU A 79 -5.77 10.95 -4.56
CA LEU A 79 -5.29 9.67 -5.07
C LEU A 79 -5.91 9.38 -6.45
N ASP A 80 -5.14 8.88 -7.40
CA ASP A 80 -5.65 8.37 -8.66
C ASP A 80 -6.12 6.93 -8.50
N HIS A 81 -5.37 6.16 -7.72
CA HIS A 81 -5.57 4.74 -7.52
C HIS A 81 -5.18 4.26 -6.12
N VAL A 82 -5.59 3.03 -5.82
CA VAL A 82 -5.17 2.29 -4.64
C VAL A 82 -4.71 0.91 -5.08
N THR A 83 -3.58 0.47 -4.56
CA THR A 83 -3.09 -0.90 -4.72
C THR A 83 -3.27 -1.61 -3.39
N ILE A 84 -3.90 -2.77 -3.41
CA ILE A 84 -4.12 -3.60 -2.24
C ILE A 84 -3.20 -4.81 -2.34
N ALA A 85 -2.51 -5.16 -1.27
CA ALA A 85 -1.66 -6.34 -1.19
C ALA A 85 -1.97 -7.12 0.08
N ALA A 86 -2.84 -8.12 -0.04
CA ALA A 86 -3.28 -8.90 1.10
C ALA A 86 -3.72 -10.29 0.68
N CYS A 87 -3.68 -11.21 1.64
CA CYS A 87 -3.98 -12.62 1.44
C CYS A 87 -5.25 -13.00 2.21
N ASP A 88 -6.30 -13.25 1.43
CA ASP A 88 -7.65 -13.58 1.89
C ASP A 88 -7.67 -14.78 2.83
N GLU A 89 -6.84 -15.79 2.55
CA GLU A 89 -6.70 -17.00 3.36
C GLU A 89 -6.08 -16.69 4.73
N LEU A 90 -5.08 -15.81 4.77
CA LEU A 90 -4.41 -15.44 6.03
C LEU A 90 -5.22 -14.45 6.87
N ASP A 91 -6.16 -13.73 6.24
CA ASP A 91 -7.07 -12.80 6.91
C ASP A 91 -8.40 -13.45 7.31
N GLY A 92 -8.65 -14.71 6.92
CA GLY A 92 -9.91 -15.40 7.17
C GLY A 92 -11.10 -14.76 6.44
N ARG A 93 -10.87 -14.15 5.27
CA ARG A 93 -11.88 -13.43 4.49
C ARG A 93 -11.82 -13.87 3.04
N SER A 94 -12.92 -14.37 2.47
CA SER A 94 -12.93 -14.88 1.08
C SER A 94 -13.11 -13.80 -0.02
N ILE A 95 -13.48 -12.56 0.35
CA ILE A 95 -13.71 -11.45 -0.57
C ILE A 95 -13.23 -10.15 0.06
N SER A 96 -11.92 -10.01 0.28
CA SER A 96 -11.41 -8.86 1.04
C SER A 96 -11.58 -7.52 0.33
N SER A 97 -11.48 -7.42 -1.00
CA SER A 97 -11.68 -6.14 -1.72
C SER A 97 -13.08 -5.57 -1.50
N MET A 98 -14.12 -6.40 -1.44
CA MET A 98 -15.50 -5.94 -1.20
C MET A 98 -15.64 -5.19 0.13
N LEU A 99 -14.94 -5.64 1.17
CA LEU A 99 -15.01 -5.05 2.51
C LEU A 99 -13.94 -4.00 2.76
N LEU A 100 -12.76 -4.18 2.16
CA LEU A 100 -11.55 -3.43 2.51
C LEU A 100 -11.13 -2.38 1.49
N ALA A 101 -11.69 -2.35 0.28
CA ALA A 101 -11.39 -1.29 -0.68
C ALA A 101 -11.76 0.09 -0.14
N ALA A 102 -12.96 0.25 0.43
CA ALA A 102 -13.40 1.53 1.01
C ALA A 102 -12.52 2.01 2.18
N PRO A 103 -12.27 1.20 3.24
CA PRO A 103 -11.38 1.63 4.32
C PRO A 103 -9.92 1.78 3.88
N ALA A 104 -9.46 1.05 2.85
CA ALA A 104 -8.14 1.27 2.24
C ALA A 104 -8.04 2.56 1.41
N GLY A 105 -9.12 3.38 1.35
CA GLY A 105 -9.12 4.66 0.65
C GLY A 105 -9.59 4.60 -0.80
N ALA A 106 -9.92 3.43 -1.32
CA ALA A 106 -10.22 3.18 -2.73
C ALA A 106 -11.65 3.57 -3.16
N TYR A 107 -12.42 4.23 -2.29
CA TYR A 107 -13.77 4.68 -2.65
C TYR A 107 -13.75 5.64 -3.85
N LEU A 108 -14.35 5.20 -4.97
CA LEU A 108 -14.34 5.86 -6.28
C LEU A 108 -12.93 6.07 -6.85
N LYS A 109 -12.00 5.15 -6.58
CA LYS A 109 -10.64 5.12 -7.13
C LYS A 109 -10.41 3.85 -7.93
N ASP A 110 -9.40 3.87 -8.80
CA ASP A 110 -8.97 2.68 -9.53
C ASP A 110 -8.27 1.72 -8.56
N GLU A 111 -8.92 0.61 -8.22
CA GLU A 111 -8.40 -0.38 -7.28
C GLU A 111 -7.83 -1.58 -8.02
N ILE A 112 -6.69 -2.08 -7.56
CA ILE A 112 -6.17 -3.38 -7.97
C ILE A 112 -5.64 -4.11 -6.74
N LYS A 113 -5.83 -5.42 -6.70
CA LYS A 113 -5.36 -6.28 -5.62
C LYS A 113 -4.34 -7.29 -6.11
N ALA A 114 -3.18 -7.31 -5.45
CA ALA A 114 -2.26 -8.45 -5.44
C ALA A 114 -2.64 -9.37 -4.26
N THR A 115 -2.95 -10.63 -4.55
CA THR A 115 -3.31 -11.66 -3.54
C THR A 115 -2.06 -12.24 -2.87
N ASP A 116 -1.20 -11.38 -2.33
CA ASP A 116 0.10 -11.76 -1.79
C ASP A 116 0.58 -10.72 -0.75
N SER A 117 1.89 -10.69 -0.46
CA SER A 117 2.54 -9.79 0.47
C SER A 117 2.64 -8.33 -0.01
N GLY A 118 2.86 -7.41 0.93
CA GLY A 118 3.10 -6.00 0.66
C GLY A 118 4.28 -5.72 -0.27
N LEU A 119 5.30 -6.58 -0.33
CA LEU A 119 6.42 -6.42 -1.26
C LEU A 119 5.99 -6.60 -2.72
N THR A 120 5.17 -7.62 -3.00
CA THR A 120 4.58 -7.82 -4.32
C THR A 120 3.66 -6.65 -4.70
N GLY A 121 2.91 -6.15 -3.71
CA GLY A 121 2.12 -4.92 -3.82
C GLY A 121 2.93 -3.70 -4.22
N LEU A 122 4.11 -3.53 -3.60
CA LEU A 122 5.02 -2.43 -3.92
C LEU A 122 5.55 -2.51 -5.36
N CYS A 123 5.96 -3.70 -5.79
CA CYS A 123 6.40 -3.90 -7.18
C CYS A 123 5.27 -3.55 -8.17
N LEU A 124 4.02 -3.93 -7.85
CA LEU A 124 2.85 -3.60 -8.65
C LEU A 124 2.58 -2.08 -8.65
N GLU A 125 2.61 -1.44 -7.48
CA GLU A 125 2.43 0.01 -7.32
C GLU A 125 3.47 0.80 -8.13
N ALA A 126 4.75 0.45 -8.01
CA ALA A 126 5.81 1.05 -8.80
C ALA A 126 5.59 0.85 -10.30
N THR A 127 5.12 -0.33 -10.73
CA THR A 127 4.79 -0.60 -12.14
C THR A 127 3.62 0.24 -12.62
N ARG A 128 2.58 0.44 -11.80
CA ARG A 128 1.42 1.29 -12.13
C ARG A 128 1.85 2.74 -12.36
N ILE A 129 2.73 3.27 -11.52
CA ILE A 129 3.22 4.65 -11.69
C ILE A 129 4.14 4.73 -12.91
N ARG A 130 5.04 3.75 -13.07
CA ARG A 130 5.97 3.69 -14.21
C ARG A 130 5.27 3.52 -15.56
N SER A 131 4.04 2.99 -15.57
CA SER A 131 3.20 2.93 -16.77
C SER A 131 2.83 4.32 -17.31
N GLY A 132 2.93 5.33 -16.46
CA GLY A 132 2.61 6.71 -16.77
C GLY A 132 1.14 7.08 -16.82
N ARG A 133 0.25 6.10 -16.55
CA ARG A 133 -1.20 6.30 -16.44
C ARG A 133 -1.64 6.88 -15.10
N PHE A 134 -0.83 6.66 -14.06
CA PHE A 134 -1.13 7.09 -12.69
C PHE A 134 -0.02 7.96 -12.15
N HIS A 135 -0.38 8.96 -11.33
CA HIS A 135 0.58 9.90 -10.74
C HIS A 135 0.71 9.74 -9.24
N LEU A 136 -0.39 9.52 -8.52
CA LEU A 136 -0.39 9.42 -7.06
C LEU A 136 -1.24 8.24 -6.59
N GLY A 137 -0.59 7.28 -5.96
CA GLY A 137 -1.22 6.07 -5.45
C GLY A 137 -1.04 5.85 -3.96
N LEU A 138 -1.86 4.95 -3.44
CA LEU A 138 -1.78 4.42 -2.08
C LEU A 138 -1.65 2.90 -2.15
N LEU A 139 -0.52 2.35 -1.71
CA LEU A 139 -0.40 0.94 -1.41
C LEU A 139 -0.93 0.68 0.00
N VAL A 140 -1.79 -0.32 0.16
CA VAL A 140 -2.27 -0.80 1.45
C VAL A 140 -2.05 -2.30 1.52
N SER A 141 -1.44 -2.75 2.61
CA SER A 141 -1.26 -4.17 2.90
C SER A 141 -1.71 -4.46 4.31
N TRP A 142 -2.08 -5.70 4.61
CA TRP A 142 -2.43 -6.07 5.97
C TRP A 142 -2.27 -7.57 6.16
N ASN A 143 -2.24 -7.97 7.42
CA ASN A 143 -2.38 -9.36 7.81
C ASN A 143 -2.95 -9.44 9.23
N LYS A 144 -4.13 -10.05 9.36
CA LYS A 144 -4.77 -10.34 10.67
C LYS A 144 -4.79 -11.84 10.95
N SER A 145 -3.63 -12.50 10.90
CA SER A 145 -3.50 -13.95 11.16
C SER A 145 -4.11 -14.42 12.49
N SER A 146 -4.23 -13.54 13.50
CA SER A 146 -4.87 -13.86 14.79
C SER A 146 -6.35 -14.28 14.73
N ILE A 147 -7.02 -14.12 13.57
CA ILE A 147 -8.42 -14.55 13.37
C ILE A 147 -8.56 -15.73 12.41
N ALA A 148 -7.48 -16.13 11.72
CA ALA A 148 -7.49 -17.24 10.78
C ALA A 148 -6.82 -18.48 11.40
N PRO A 149 -7.25 -19.70 11.03
CA PRO A 149 -6.55 -20.93 11.41
C PRO A 149 -5.26 -21.06 10.58
N PHE A 150 -4.23 -20.29 10.96
CA PHE A 150 -3.01 -20.07 10.18
C PHE A 150 -2.33 -21.39 9.77
N GLU A 151 -2.12 -22.32 10.71
CA GLU A 151 -1.53 -23.63 10.43
C GLU A 151 -2.31 -24.41 9.37
N ASP A 152 -3.64 -24.41 9.43
CA ASP A 152 -4.47 -25.17 8.49
C ASP A 152 -4.44 -24.52 7.09
N VAL A 153 -4.45 -23.19 7.03
CA VAL A 153 -4.26 -22.44 5.77
C VAL A 153 -2.92 -22.78 5.12
N MET A 154 -1.84 -22.83 5.92
CA MET A 154 -0.51 -23.14 5.39
C MET A 154 -0.40 -24.61 4.96
N ARG A 155 -1.03 -25.55 5.68
CA ARG A 155 -1.11 -26.96 5.26
C ARG A 155 -1.84 -27.11 3.93
N MET A 156 -3.00 -26.46 3.77
CA MET A 156 -3.76 -26.46 2.51
C MET A 156 -2.98 -25.85 1.34
N ARG A 157 -2.13 -24.85 1.60
CA ARG A 157 -1.25 -24.27 0.55
C ARG A 157 -0.17 -25.24 0.08
N CYS A 158 0.39 -26.05 0.98
CA CYS A 158 1.41 -27.04 0.62
C CYS A 158 0.82 -28.24 -0.12
N GLU A 159 -0.39 -28.64 0.23
CA GLU A 159 -1.07 -29.79 -0.38
C GLU A 159 -2.60 -29.55 -0.35
N PRO A 160 -3.21 -29.14 -1.47
CA PRO A 160 -4.63 -28.76 -1.50
C PRO A 160 -5.60 -29.92 -1.79
N PHE A 161 -5.12 -31.14 -2.03
CA PHE A 161 -5.93 -32.25 -2.56
C PHE A 161 -6.18 -33.39 -1.56
N TYR A 162 -5.24 -33.66 -0.68
CA TYR A 162 -5.23 -34.77 0.28
C TYR A 162 -5.75 -34.38 1.67
N THR A 163 -5.66 -33.10 2.06
CA THR A 163 -6.06 -32.61 3.40
C THR A 163 -7.44 -31.94 3.46
N ARG A 164 -8.30 -32.14 2.44
CA ARG A 164 -9.71 -31.72 2.45
C ARG A 164 -10.63 -32.67 3.21
#